data_AF-A0A6C0ALD3-F1
#
_entry.id   AF-A0A6C0ALD3-F1
#
_cell.length_a   1.000
_cell.length_b   1.000
_cell.length_c   1.000
_cell.angle_alpha   90.00
_cell.angle_beta   90.00
_cell.angle_gamma   90.00
#
_symmetry.space_group_name_H-M   'P 1'
#
loop_
_entity.id
_entity.type
_entity.pdbx_description
1 polymer ?
#
loop_
_entity_poly.entity_id
_entity_poly.type
_entity_poly.pdbx_seq_one_letter_code
_entity_poly.pdbx_strand_id
1 'polypeptide(L)' 'MSHSCRFKKSTAMMRWKWRKKRVRRLQRKRRKMRQRAK' A
#
# COMPACT_ATOMS: atom_id res chain seq x y z
N MET A 1 13.50 -5.58 1.07
CA MET A 1 12.81 -4.30 0.74
C MET A 1 13.20 -3.23 1.75
N SER A 2 14.41 -2.69 1.60
CA SER A 2 14.99 -1.71 2.53
C SER A 2 14.60 -0.30 2.09
N HIS A 3 13.72 0.37 2.83
CA HIS A 3 13.52 1.82 2.71
C HIS A 3 13.65 2.40 4.12
N SER A 4 14.80 2.99 4.39
CA SER A 4 15.29 3.44 5.70
C SER A 4 14.48 4.57 6.34
N CYS A 5 13.51 5.17 5.65
CA CYS A 5 12.60 6.13 6.30
C CYS A 5 11.30 6.33 5.51
N ARG A 6 10.33 5.40 5.65
CA ARG A 6 9.01 5.47 4.99
C ARG A 6 8.17 6.71 5.36
N PHE A 7 8.59 7.42 6.39
CA PHE A 7 7.89 8.56 7.00
C PHE A 7 8.55 9.90 6.66
N LYS A 8 9.83 9.92 6.24
CA LYS A 8 10.49 11.15 5.80
C LYS A 8 9.75 11.69 4.58
N LYS A 9 9.32 12.94 4.68
CA LYS A 9 8.74 13.73 3.59
C LYS A 9 9.78 14.69 3.01
N SER A 10 11.00 14.22 2.76
CA SER A 10 12.02 15.05 2.08
C SER A 10 11.60 15.39 0.63
N THR A 11 10.77 14.53 0.04
CA THR A 11 10.06 14.77 -1.22
C THR A 11 8.56 14.99 -0.94
N ALA A 12 7.88 15.81 -1.75
CA ALA A 12 6.44 16.10 -1.69
C ALA A 12 5.55 14.86 -2.02
N MET A 13 5.72 13.80 -1.25
CA MET A 13 5.00 12.55 -1.41
C MET A 13 3.75 12.51 -0.54
N MET A 14 2.74 11.79 -1.03
CA MET A 14 1.53 11.49 -0.28
C MET A 14 1.87 10.85 1.07
N ARG A 15 1.25 11.36 2.15
CA ARG A 15 1.48 10.87 3.52
C ARG A 15 1.39 9.34 3.55
N TRP A 16 2.43 8.71 4.09
CA TRP A 16 2.59 7.26 4.13
C TRP A 16 1.36 6.51 4.67
N LYS A 17 0.67 7.06 5.68
CA LYS A 17 -0.58 6.48 6.23
C LYS A 17 -1.65 6.26 5.14
N TRP A 18 -1.86 7.26 4.28
CA TRP A 18 -2.85 7.20 3.19
C TRP A 18 -2.41 6.25 2.10
N ARG A 19 -1.11 6.26 1.73
CA ARG A 19 -0.54 5.29 0.79
C ARG A 19 -0.70 3.85 1.30
N LYS A 20 -0.40 3.59 2.58
CA LYS A 20 -0.57 2.28 3.22
C LYS A 20 -2.05 1.85 3.22
N LYS A 21 -3.00 2.75 3.53
CA LYS A 21 -4.45 2.46 3.47
C LYS A 21 -4.90 2.10 2.05
N ARG A 22 -4.43 2.83 1.04
CA ARG A 22 -4.73 2.58 -0.37
C ARG A 22 -4.24 1.20 -0.83
N VAL A 23 -2.98 0.88 -0.55
CA VAL A 23 -2.39 -0.42 -0.93
C VAL A 23 -3.12 -1.58 -0.25
N ARG A 24 -3.46 -1.47 1.04
CA ARG A 24 -4.21 -2.51 1.76
C ARG A 24 -5.59 -2.79 1.16
N ARG A 25 -6.31 -1.74 0.71
CA ARG A 25 -7.61 -1.90 0.03
C ARG A 25 -7.46 -2.65 -1.30
N LEU A 26 -6.45 -2.29 -2.10
CA LEU A 26 -6.17 -2.96 -3.37
C LEU A 26 -5.80 -4.45 -3.17
N GLN A 27 -4.95 -4.75 -2.18
CA GLN A 27 -4.59 -6.13 -1.83
C GLN A 27 -5.79 -6.96 -1.40
N ARG A 28 -6.71 -6.39 -0.61
CA ARG A 28 -7.97 -7.08 -0.22
C ARG A 28 -8.83 -7.41 -1.45
N LYS A 29 -9.01 -6.48 -2.38
CA LYS A 29 -9.75 -6.74 -3.64
C LYS A 29 -9.11 -7.86 -4.45
N ARG A 30 -7.78 -7.79 -4.66
CA ARG A 30 -7.03 -8.82 -5.40
C ARG A 30 -7.13 -10.20 -4.73
N ARG A 31 -7.08 -10.29 -3.40
CA ARG A 31 -7.28 -11.56 -2.68
C ARG A 31 -8.67 -12.16 -2.90
N LYS A 32 -9.73 -11.34 -2.82
CA LYS A 32 -11.10 -11.81 -3.09
C LYS A 32 -11.26 -12.32 -4.52
N MET A 33 -10.72 -11.60 -5.52
CA MET A 33 -10.78 -12.08 -6.91
C MET A 33 -10.01 -13.38 -7.10
N ARG A 34 -8.81 -13.50 -6.53
CA ARG A 34 -8.03 -14.76 -6.58
C ARG A 34 -8.72 -15.92 -5.90
N GLN A 35 -9.48 -15.68 -4.83
CA GLN A 35 -10.29 -16.73 -4.20
C GLN A 35 -11.49 -17.17 -5.04
N ARG A 36 -12.03 -16.30 -5.89
CA ARG A 36 -13.12 -16.66 -6.83
C ARG A 36 -12.63 -17.39 -8.08
N ALA A 37 -11.38 -17.13 -8.47
CA ALA A 37 -10.75 -17.75 -9.62
C ALA A 37 -10.09 -19.09 -9.29
N LYS A 38 -9.97 -19.42 -8.00
CA LYS A 38 -9.68 -20.75 -7.51
C LYS A 38 -11.00 -21.48 -7.29
#